data_AF-A0A383CQ45-F1
#
_entry.id   AF-A0A383CQ45-F1
#
_cell.length_a   1.000
_cell.length_b   1.000
_cell.length_c   1.000
_cell.angle_alpha   90.00
_cell.angle_beta   90.00
_cell.angle_gamma   90.00
#
_symmetry.space_group_name_H-M   'P 1'
#
loop_
_entity.id
_entity.type
_entity.pdbx_description
1 polymer ?
#
loop_
_entity_poly.entity_id
_entity_poly.type
_entity_poly.pdbx_seq_one_letter_code
_entity_poly.pdbx_strand_id
1 'polypeptide(L)'
;MKLLISLALFGYMLYSQPGEQPRNSPISILSTIQQKPEVHETPELDFDPEWVDSLKLILPCDGVPVPRRTMRLPNAPRDYRSGTHRGIDFFATWGTPVKAVADGVVIRADHYYEEVPVEFRENLLSTSARVGNTPSDIFNSVLLGKAVFLDHGFDLVPGFRVITIYAHLSHIENNV
;
A
#
# COMPACT_ATOMS: atom_id res chain seq x y z
N MET A 1 -49.09 48.29 -4.85
CA MET A 1 -47.88 49.05 -5.26
C MET A 1 -46.83 49.20 -4.14
N LYS A 2 -47.21 49.54 -2.89
CA LYS A 2 -46.24 49.70 -1.79
C LYS A 2 -45.50 48.40 -1.37
N LEU A 3 -46.13 47.24 -1.49
CA LEU A 3 -45.54 45.94 -1.12
C LEU A 3 -44.46 45.45 -2.11
N LEU A 4 -44.64 45.73 -3.40
CA LEU A 4 -43.66 45.37 -4.45
C LEU A 4 -42.39 46.25 -4.38
N ILE A 5 -42.54 47.51 -3.98
CA ILE A 5 -41.41 48.43 -3.80
C ILE A 5 -40.57 48.02 -2.57
N SER A 6 -41.22 47.54 -1.50
CA SER A 6 -40.54 47.00 -0.32
C SER A 6 -39.71 45.74 -0.63
N LEU A 7 -40.19 44.86 -1.51
CA LEU A 7 -39.47 43.65 -1.89
C LEU A 7 -38.25 43.95 -2.78
N ALA A 8 -38.38 44.95 -3.67
CA ALA A 8 -37.30 45.40 -4.53
C ALA A 8 -36.15 46.05 -3.73
N LEU A 9 -36.46 46.83 -2.69
CA LEU A 9 -35.42 47.45 -1.84
C LEU A 9 -34.66 46.44 -0.97
N PHE A 10 -35.29 45.34 -0.56
CA PHE A 10 -34.61 44.33 0.28
C PHE A 10 -33.61 43.47 -0.51
N GLY A 11 -33.86 43.27 -1.82
CA GLY A 11 -32.94 42.54 -2.71
C GLY A 11 -31.60 43.23 -2.94
N TYR A 12 -31.54 44.57 -2.86
CA TYR A 12 -30.31 45.34 -3.06
C TYR A 12 -29.36 45.34 -1.85
N MET A 13 -29.80 44.86 -0.68
CA MET A 13 -28.95 44.76 0.52
C MET A 13 -28.32 43.37 0.70
N LEU A 14 -28.67 42.39 -0.13
CA LEU A 14 -28.03 41.08 -0.14
C LEU A 14 -26.82 41.11 -1.06
N TYR A 15 -25.73 41.73 -0.59
CA TYR A 15 -24.42 41.48 -1.19
C TYR A 15 -24.03 40.03 -0.92
N SER A 16 -24.10 39.20 -1.95
CA SER A 16 -23.39 37.92 -1.97
C SER A 16 -21.92 38.21 -1.70
N GLN A 17 -21.42 37.85 -0.51
CA GLN A 17 -19.98 37.78 -0.31
C GLN A 17 -19.46 36.69 -1.25
N PRO A 18 -18.56 36.99 -2.20
CA PRO A 18 -17.88 35.92 -2.91
C PRO A 18 -17.16 35.08 -1.86
N GLY A 19 -17.60 33.82 -1.69
CA GLY A 19 -17.14 32.92 -0.63
C GLY A 19 -15.66 32.52 -0.75
N GLU A 20 -14.94 33.05 -1.73
CA GLU A 20 -13.52 32.85 -1.90
C GLU A 20 -12.78 34.10 -1.41
N GLN A 21 -12.38 34.07 -0.14
CA GLN A 21 -11.23 34.88 0.26
C GLN A 21 -10.06 34.47 -0.66
N PRO A 22 -9.45 35.36 -1.44
CA PRO A 22 -8.44 34.99 -2.43
C PRO A 22 -7.26 34.22 -1.81
N ARG A 23 -7.01 34.45 -0.51
CA ARG A 23 -6.02 33.77 0.32
C ARG A 23 -6.33 32.30 0.65
N ASN A 24 -7.57 31.87 0.50
CA ASN A 24 -8.02 30.49 0.79
C ASN A 24 -8.26 29.67 -0.49
N SER A 25 -7.99 30.24 -1.67
CA SER A 25 -8.08 29.47 -2.91
C SER A 25 -7.01 28.37 -2.95
N PRO A 26 -7.28 27.21 -3.57
CA PRO A 26 -6.27 26.16 -3.75
C PRO A 26 -4.99 26.70 -4.39
N ILE A 27 -5.11 27.61 -5.36
CA ILE A 27 -3.98 28.25 -6.03
C ILE A 27 -3.18 29.13 -5.07
N SER A 28 -3.83 29.93 -4.23
CA SER A 28 -3.14 30.78 -3.24
C SER A 28 -2.43 29.96 -2.17
N ILE A 29 -3.02 28.84 -1.74
CA ILE A 29 -2.37 27.91 -0.82
C ILE A 29 -1.13 27.31 -1.50
N LEU A 30 -1.28 26.78 -2.72
CA LEU A 30 -0.18 26.21 -3.51
C LEU A 30 0.95 27.21 -3.79
N SER A 31 0.62 28.48 -4.04
CA SER A 31 1.63 29.52 -4.29
C SER A 31 2.35 29.99 -3.03
N THR A 32 1.75 29.79 -1.85
CA THR A 32 2.33 30.20 -0.55
C THR A 32 3.12 29.08 0.10
N ILE A 33 2.91 27.82 -0.32
CA ILE A 33 3.80 26.70 0.04
C ILE A 33 5.17 27.00 -0.59
N GLN A 34 6.07 27.59 0.20
CA GLN A 34 7.49 27.56 -0.12
C GLN A 34 7.88 26.09 -0.18
N GLN A 35 8.30 25.62 -1.35
CA GLN A 35 9.09 24.40 -1.45
C GLN A 35 10.44 24.68 -0.79
N LYS A 36 10.49 24.68 0.54
CA LYS A 36 11.69 24.22 1.21
C LYS A 36 11.64 22.71 1.01
N PRO A 37 12.48 22.11 0.16
CA PRO A 37 12.68 20.68 0.26
C PRO A 37 13.28 20.47 1.65
N GLU A 38 12.43 20.14 2.62
CA GLU A 38 12.90 19.33 3.73
C GLU A 38 13.30 18.02 3.07
N VAL A 39 14.56 17.97 2.64
CA VAL A 39 15.28 16.72 2.50
C VAL A 39 15.35 16.20 3.92
N HIS A 40 14.29 15.52 4.35
CA HIS A 40 14.42 14.54 5.39
C HIS A 40 15.37 13.51 4.80
N GLU A 41 16.66 13.68 5.09
CA GLU A 41 17.62 12.60 4.97
C GLU A 41 17.08 11.51 5.88
N THR A 42 16.39 10.54 5.28
CA THR A 42 16.12 9.28 5.96
C THR A 42 17.51 8.78 6.32
N PRO A 43 17.86 8.64 7.62
CA PRO A 43 19.18 8.16 7.97
C PRO A 43 19.39 6.84 7.22
N GLU A 44 20.46 6.74 6.44
CA GLU A 44 20.89 5.47 5.88
C GLU A 44 21.20 4.56 7.08
N LEU A 45 20.25 3.69 7.39
CA LEU A 45 20.42 2.66 8.40
C LEU A 45 21.17 1.52 7.72
N ASP A 46 22.45 1.39 8.05
CA ASP A 46 23.20 0.19 7.73
C ASP A 46 22.57 -1.00 8.47
N PHE A 47 22.39 -2.11 7.76
CA PHE A 47 21.84 -3.32 8.35
C PHE A 47 22.80 -3.87 9.41
N ASP A 48 22.31 -4.01 10.63
CA ASP A 48 23.02 -4.69 11.72
C ASP A 48 22.46 -6.12 11.87
N PRO A 49 23.30 -7.17 11.68
CA PRO A 49 22.89 -8.55 11.92
C PRO A 49 22.33 -8.81 13.32
N GLU A 50 22.74 -8.05 14.34
CA GLU A 50 22.22 -8.20 15.71
C GLU A 50 20.71 -7.98 15.79
N TRP A 51 20.13 -7.18 14.88
CA TRP A 51 18.68 -6.93 14.82
C TRP A 51 17.87 -8.20 14.56
N VAL A 52 18.46 -9.21 13.92
CA VAL A 52 17.77 -10.44 13.52
C VAL A 52 18.43 -11.71 14.05
N ASP A 53 19.54 -11.61 14.79
CA ASP A 53 20.26 -12.78 15.33
C ASP A 53 19.37 -13.64 16.25
N SER A 54 18.52 -12.99 17.05
CA SER A 54 17.57 -13.67 17.95
C SER A 54 16.22 -13.97 17.30
N LEU A 55 16.00 -13.59 16.03
CA LEU A 55 14.72 -13.72 15.35
C LEU A 55 14.37 -15.20 15.12
N LYS A 56 13.20 -15.60 15.64
CA LYS A 56 12.67 -16.96 15.46
C LYS A 56 11.33 -16.89 14.74
N LEU A 57 11.32 -17.39 13.52
CA LEU A 57 10.13 -17.50 12.69
C LEU A 57 9.83 -18.96 12.40
N ILE A 58 8.56 -19.32 12.34
CA ILE A 58 8.13 -20.61 11.78
C ILE A 58 7.98 -20.50 10.26
N LEU A 59 8.10 -21.61 9.55
CA LEU A 59 7.80 -21.64 8.12
C LEU A 59 6.29 -21.44 7.92
N PRO A 60 5.87 -20.63 6.93
CA PRO A 60 4.46 -20.33 6.70
C PRO A 60 3.67 -21.52 6.12
N CYS A 61 4.35 -22.54 5.60
CA CYS A 61 3.73 -23.72 5.01
C CYS A 61 4.46 -24.98 5.49
N ASP A 62 3.70 -25.94 6.03
CA ASP A 62 4.27 -27.19 6.54
C ASP A 62 4.79 -28.08 5.39
N GLY A 63 5.99 -28.63 5.56
CA GLY A 63 6.62 -29.50 4.56
C GLY A 63 7.10 -28.79 3.29
N VAL A 64 6.93 -27.47 3.17
CA VAL A 64 7.42 -26.68 2.02
C VAL A 64 8.76 -26.04 2.39
N PRO A 65 9.88 -26.47 1.77
CA PRO A 65 11.19 -25.92 2.10
C PRO A 65 11.35 -24.50 1.57
N VAL A 66 12.24 -23.74 2.21
CA VAL A 66 12.68 -22.42 1.72
C VAL A 66 13.24 -22.58 0.29
N PRO A 67 12.78 -21.76 -0.67
CA PRO A 67 13.20 -21.91 -2.07
C PRO A 67 14.69 -21.61 -2.22
N ARG A 68 15.38 -22.40 -3.04
CA ARG A 68 16.79 -22.15 -3.43
C ARG A 68 16.92 -21.35 -4.73
N ARG A 69 15.84 -21.27 -5.51
CA ARG A 69 15.85 -20.58 -6.81
C ARG A 69 15.87 -19.08 -6.58
N THR A 70 16.92 -18.40 -7.04
CA THR A 70 17.12 -16.97 -6.81
C THR A 70 15.94 -16.10 -7.23
N MET A 71 15.24 -16.44 -8.32
CA MET A 71 14.07 -15.69 -8.78
C MET A 71 12.87 -15.69 -7.80
N ARG A 72 12.89 -16.56 -6.78
CA ARG A 72 11.87 -16.68 -5.72
C ARG A 72 12.30 -16.02 -4.42
N LEU A 73 13.49 -15.44 -4.37
CA LEU A 73 14.03 -14.76 -3.20
C LEU A 73 13.85 -13.24 -3.32
N PRO A 74 13.94 -12.49 -2.21
CA PRO A 74 13.90 -11.04 -2.23
C PRO A 74 14.99 -10.48 -3.15
N ASN A 75 14.76 -9.27 -3.65
CA ASN A 75 15.65 -8.54 -4.57
C ASN A 75 15.79 -9.13 -5.97
N ALA A 76 15.11 -10.24 -6.28
CA ALA A 76 15.06 -10.75 -7.65
C ALA A 76 14.35 -9.76 -8.60
N PRO A 77 14.88 -9.50 -9.81
CA PRO A 77 14.25 -8.60 -10.77
C PRO A 77 12.91 -9.14 -11.30
N ARG A 78 12.01 -8.22 -11.64
CA ARG A 78 10.70 -8.47 -12.27
C ARG A 78 10.58 -7.60 -13.53
N ASP A 79 11.41 -7.94 -14.53
CA ASP A 79 11.60 -7.15 -15.77
C ASP A 79 10.29 -6.85 -16.50
N TYR A 80 9.36 -7.81 -16.52
CA TYR A 80 8.05 -7.66 -17.18
C TYR A 80 7.17 -6.52 -16.60
N ARG A 81 7.53 -5.96 -15.45
CA ARG A 81 6.81 -4.85 -14.78
C ARG A 81 7.73 -3.78 -14.21
N SER A 82 9.00 -3.78 -14.60
CA SER A 82 10.05 -2.90 -14.06
C SER A 82 10.05 -2.88 -12.52
N GLY A 83 9.95 -4.06 -11.89
CA GLY A 83 9.83 -4.18 -10.45
C GLY A 83 10.94 -5.03 -9.83
N THR A 84 10.91 -5.09 -8.49
CA THR A 84 11.76 -5.97 -7.70
C THR A 84 10.88 -6.87 -6.84
N HIS A 85 11.31 -8.11 -6.64
CA HIS A 85 10.65 -9.04 -5.76
C HIS A 85 10.88 -8.66 -4.29
N ARG A 86 9.79 -8.47 -3.52
CA ARG A 86 9.84 -7.95 -2.14
C ARG A 86 9.63 -9.04 -1.07
N GLY A 87 9.66 -10.32 -1.45
CA GLY A 87 9.33 -11.43 -0.55
C GLY A 87 9.98 -12.75 -0.95
N ILE A 88 9.47 -13.84 -0.38
CA ILE A 88 9.91 -15.21 -0.66
C ILE A 88 8.73 -15.99 -1.25
N ASP A 89 8.91 -16.58 -2.43
CA ASP A 89 7.89 -17.41 -3.07
C ASP A 89 8.08 -18.88 -2.66
N PHE A 90 7.31 -19.33 -1.67
CA PHE A 90 7.21 -20.75 -1.32
C PHE A 90 6.41 -21.50 -2.39
N PHE A 91 7.00 -22.52 -2.99
CA PHE A 91 6.35 -23.28 -4.07
C PHE A 91 5.44 -24.37 -3.49
N ALA A 92 4.23 -23.96 -3.13
CA ALA A 92 3.20 -24.81 -2.57
C ALA A 92 2.10 -25.15 -3.59
N THR A 93 1.40 -26.26 -3.40
CA THR A 93 0.21 -26.62 -4.20
C THR A 93 -0.98 -25.74 -3.83
N TRP A 94 -1.93 -25.57 -4.73
CA TRP A 94 -3.19 -24.86 -4.45
C TRP A 94 -3.90 -25.44 -3.22
N GLY A 95 -4.40 -24.58 -2.33
CA GLY A 95 -5.07 -24.98 -1.09
C GLY A 95 -4.15 -25.46 0.03
N THR A 96 -2.82 -25.38 -0.12
CA THR A 96 -1.90 -25.67 1.00
C THR A 96 -2.18 -24.70 2.15
N PRO A 97 -2.36 -25.19 3.39
CA PRO A 97 -2.55 -24.33 4.55
C PRO A 97 -1.37 -23.37 4.74
N VAL A 98 -1.69 -22.10 4.98
CA VAL A 98 -0.72 -21.05 5.28
C VAL A 98 -0.93 -20.59 6.71
N LYS A 99 0.14 -20.52 7.50
CA LYS A 99 0.13 -20.06 8.89
C LYS A 99 0.98 -18.82 9.07
N ALA A 100 0.63 -18.02 10.07
CA ALA A 100 1.42 -16.87 10.47
C ALA A 100 2.81 -17.31 10.93
N VAL A 101 3.86 -16.59 10.51
CA VAL A 101 5.26 -16.93 10.86
C VAL A 101 5.64 -16.56 12.30
N ALA A 102 4.84 -15.69 12.94
CA ALA A 102 4.95 -15.24 14.32
C ALA A 102 3.59 -14.69 14.80
N ASP A 103 3.45 -14.48 16.10
CA ASP A 103 2.24 -13.86 16.69
C ASP A 103 2.07 -12.42 16.19
N GLY A 104 0.81 -12.01 15.98
CA GLY A 104 0.50 -10.66 15.51
C GLY A 104 -1.00 -10.40 15.40
N VAL A 105 -1.35 -9.22 14.88
CA VAL A 105 -2.72 -8.74 14.73
C VAL A 105 -3.02 -8.56 13.24
N VAL A 106 -4.13 -9.11 12.77
CA VAL A 106 -4.57 -8.93 11.38
C VAL A 106 -5.00 -7.48 11.19
N ILE A 107 -4.34 -6.77 10.26
CA ILE A 107 -4.64 -5.37 9.97
C ILE A 107 -5.35 -5.19 8.61
N ARG A 108 -5.33 -6.22 7.76
CA ARG A 108 -6.08 -6.30 6.51
C ARG A 108 -6.23 -7.76 6.09
N ALA A 109 -7.43 -8.15 5.67
CA ALA A 109 -7.72 -9.45 5.08
C ALA A 109 -8.65 -9.28 3.87
N ASP A 110 -8.21 -9.70 2.69
CA ASP A 110 -8.94 -9.49 1.44
C ASP A 110 -9.99 -10.59 1.19
N HIS A 111 -10.91 -10.76 2.15
CA HIS A 111 -11.99 -11.77 2.10
C HIS A 111 -12.77 -11.74 0.79
N TYR A 112 -13.14 -10.54 0.37
CA TYR A 112 -13.93 -10.28 -0.83
C TYR A 112 -13.06 -9.95 -2.07
N TYR A 113 -11.81 -10.41 -2.09
CA TYR A 113 -10.95 -10.24 -3.25
C TYR A 113 -11.57 -10.87 -4.51
N GLU A 114 -11.67 -10.07 -5.57
CA GLU A 114 -12.00 -10.48 -6.92
C GLU A 114 -10.80 -10.23 -7.83
N GLU A 115 -10.45 -11.23 -8.66
CA GLU A 115 -9.35 -11.11 -9.60
C GLU A 115 -9.70 -10.10 -10.69
N VAL A 116 -8.73 -9.27 -11.06
CA VAL A 116 -8.92 -8.31 -12.16
C VAL A 116 -8.96 -9.04 -13.51
N PRO A 117 -9.66 -8.50 -14.51
CA PRO A 117 -9.64 -9.07 -15.86
C PRO A 117 -8.22 -9.20 -16.41
N VAL A 118 -7.94 -10.28 -17.15
CA VAL A 118 -6.60 -10.56 -17.70
C VAL A 118 -6.11 -9.40 -18.57
N GLU A 119 -6.95 -8.87 -19.46
CA GLU A 119 -6.59 -7.74 -20.33
C GLU A 119 -6.27 -6.46 -19.54
N PHE A 120 -6.98 -6.22 -18.44
CA PHE A 120 -6.69 -5.11 -17.54
C PHE A 120 -5.32 -5.28 -16.87
N ARG A 121 -5.04 -6.50 -16.37
CA ARG A 121 -3.75 -6.84 -15.77
C ARG A 121 -2.59 -6.64 -16.74
N GLU A 122 -2.71 -7.14 -17.97
CA GLU A 122 -1.66 -7.02 -18.99
C GLU A 122 -1.37 -5.56 -19.35
N ASN A 123 -2.41 -4.75 -19.53
CA ASN A 123 -2.26 -3.31 -19.77
C ASN A 123 -1.57 -2.59 -18.61
N LEU A 124 -1.90 -2.96 -17.38
CA LEU A 124 -1.32 -2.39 -16.17
C LEU A 124 0.18 -2.76 -16.02
N LEU A 125 0.55 -4.00 -16.35
CA LEU A 125 1.96 -4.43 -16.37
C LEU A 125 2.75 -3.70 -17.46
N SER A 126 2.19 -3.60 -18.67
CA SER A 126 2.79 -2.85 -19.79
C SER A 126 3.00 -1.37 -19.44
N THR A 127 2.02 -0.75 -18.77
CA THR A 127 2.11 0.64 -18.32
C THR A 127 3.19 0.80 -17.25
N SER A 128 3.26 -0.11 -16.27
CA SER A 128 4.33 -0.11 -15.25
C SER A 128 5.72 -0.22 -15.90
N ALA A 129 5.85 -1.08 -16.91
CA ALA A 129 7.10 -1.23 -17.65
C ALA A 129 7.54 0.09 -18.32
N ARG A 130 6.59 0.81 -18.94
CA ARG A 130 6.84 2.12 -19.57
C ARG A 130 7.19 3.23 -18.58
N VAL A 131 6.61 3.22 -17.38
CA VAL A 131 6.94 4.17 -16.30
C VAL A 131 8.35 3.92 -15.77
N GLY A 132 8.87 2.70 -15.90
CA GLY A 132 10.20 2.32 -15.43
C GLY A 132 10.22 1.86 -13.97
N ASN A 133 9.08 1.85 -13.29
CA ASN A 133 8.89 1.18 -12.01
C ASN A 133 7.48 0.58 -11.91
N THR A 134 7.27 -0.40 -11.02
CA THR A 134 5.91 -0.77 -10.58
C THR A 134 5.45 0.22 -9.50
N PRO A 135 4.40 1.02 -9.73
CA PRO A 135 3.82 1.88 -8.69
C PRO A 135 3.36 1.09 -7.45
N SER A 136 3.45 1.70 -6.27
CA SER A 136 3.20 1.03 -4.99
C SER A 136 1.73 0.65 -4.79
N ASP A 137 0.81 1.48 -5.24
CA ASP A 137 -0.63 1.22 -5.29
C ASP A 137 -0.94 0.01 -6.17
N ILE A 138 -0.34 -0.07 -7.36
CA ILE A 138 -0.47 -1.21 -8.26
C ILE A 138 0.04 -2.49 -7.58
N PHE A 139 1.22 -2.43 -6.96
CA PHE A 139 1.78 -3.60 -6.28
C PHE A 139 0.87 -4.06 -5.12
N ASN A 140 0.49 -3.15 -4.23
CA ASN A 140 -0.23 -3.46 -2.99
C ASN A 140 -1.72 -3.78 -3.18
N SER A 141 -2.36 -3.27 -4.23
CA SER A 141 -3.80 -3.41 -4.44
C SER A 141 -4.15 -4.42 -5.54
N VAL A 142 -3.25 -4.67 -6.50
CA VAL A 142 -3.52 -5.56 -7.63
C VAL A 142 -2.59 -6.76 -7.62
N LEU A 143 -1.27 -6.54 -7.53
CA LEU A 143 -0.31 -7.62 -7.80
C LEU A 143 -0.13 -8.62 -6.66
N LEU A 144 -0.49 -8.28 -5.42
CA LEU A 144 -0.49 -9.24 -4.31
C LEU A 144 -1.63 -10.28 -4.41
N GLY A 145 -2.66 -10.03 -5.22
CA GLY A 145 -3.84 -10.89 -5.28
C GLY A 145 -4.64 -10.89 -3.97
N LYS A 146 -5.33 -12.00 -3.68
CA LYS A 146 -5.95 -12.24 -2.37
C LYS A 146 -4.87 -12.33 -1.29
N ALA A 147 -4.89 -11.42 -0.33
CA ALA A 147 -3.83 -11.31 0.66
C ALA A 147 -4.33 -11.06 2.09
N VAL A 148 -3.48 -11.39 3.06
CA VAL A 148 -3.63 -11.06 4.49
C VAL A 148 -2.37 -10.33 4.96
N PHE A 149 -2.57 -9.27 5.73
CA PHE A 149 -1.51 -8.46 6.34
C PHE A 149 -1.60 -8.60 7.85
N LEU A 150 -0.47 -8.97 8.46
CA LEU A 150 -0.36 -9.19 9.89
C LEU A 150 0.71 -8.25 10.47
N ASP A 151 0.34 -7.49 11.49
CA ASP A 151 1.23 -6.61 12.22
C ASP A 151 1.74 -7.30 13.49
N HIS A 152 3.06 -7.38 13.63
CA HIS A 152 3.75 -8.01 14.75
C HIS A 152 4.20 -6.98 15.81
N GLY A 153 3.90 -5.70 15.62
CA GLY A 153 4.36 -4.63 16.50
C GLY A 153 5.87 -4.37 16.36
N PHE A 154 6.51 -3.99 17.48
CA PHE A 154 7.92 -3.54 17.53
C PHE A 154 8.86 -4.52 18.24
N ASP A 155 8.32 -5.64 18.73
CA ASP A 155 9.07 -6.58 19.57
C ASP A 155 9.79 -7.66 18.75
N LEU A 156 9.29 -7.94 17.53
CA LEU A 156 9.84 -9.00 16.68
C LEU A 156 11.21 -8.65 16.10
N VAL A 157 11.41 -7.39 15.70
CA VAL A 157 12.70 -6.83 15.31
C VAL A 157 12.85 -5.49 16.04
N PRO A 158 13.74 -5.38 17.05
CA PRO A 158 13.85 -4.19 17.89
C PRO A 158 14.05 -2.91 17.08
N GLY A 159 13.22 -1.90 17.35
CA GLY A 159 13.28 -0.60 16.67
C GLY A 159 12.52 -0.52 15.34
N PHE A 160 11.94 -1.63 14.87
CA PHE A 160 11.20 -1.68 13.62
C PHE A 160 9.79 -2.21 13.85
N ARG A 161 8.80 -1.56 13.23
CA ARG A 161 7.46 -2.16 13.11
C ARG A 161 7.51 -3.25 12.04
N VAL A 162 7.14 -4.47 12.40
CA VAL A 162 7.23 -5.62 11.48
C VAL A 162 5.84 -6.01 10.99
N ILE A 163 5.68 -6.05 9.67
CA ILE A 163 4.45 -6.51 9.01
C ILE A 163 4.80 -7.68 8.09
N THR A 164 4.04 -8.76 8.18
CA THR A 164 4.09 -9.85 7.21
C THR A 164 2.88 -9.81 6.28
N ILE A 165 3.10 -10.20 5.03
CA ILE A 165 2.07 -10.21 3.99
C ILE A 165 2.05 -11.61 3.38
N TYR A 166 0.89 -12.25 3.43
CA TYR A 166 0.63 -13.54 2.81
C TYR A 166 -0.18 -13.29 1.54
N ALA A 167 0.45 -13.43 0.39
CA ALA A 167 -0.09 -13.06 -0.92
C ALA A 167 -0.51 -14.28 -1.74
N HIS A 168 -1.29 -14.06 -2.79
CA HIS A 168 -1.75 -15.10 -3.73
C HIS A 168 -2.47 -16.27 -3.05
N LEU A 169 -3.23 -15.98 -2.00
CA LEU A 169 -3.98 -16.99 -1.25
C LEU A 169 -5.14 -17.52 -2.09
N SER A 170 -5.41 -18.82 -1.97
CA SER A 170 -6.59 -19.44 -2.59
C SER A 170 -7.88 -19.12 -1.83
N HIS A 171 -7.80 -19.04 -0.50
CA HIS A 171 -8.91 -18.77 0.40
C HIS A 171 -8.39 -18.08 1.67
N ILE A 172 -9.26 -17.35 2.36
CA ILE A 172 -9.02 -16.79 3.70
C ILE A 172 -10.17 -17.29 4.59
N GLU A 173 -9.84 -17.95 5.69
CA GLU A 173 -10.82 -18.47 6.64
C GLU A 173 -11.65 -17.34 7.24
N ASN A 174 -12.97 -17.50 7.36
CA ASN A 174 -13.90 -16.44 7.77
C ASN A 174 -13.62 -15.79 9.15
N ASN A 175 -12.85 -16.47 10.00
CA ASN A 175 -12.50 -16.02 11.36
C ASN A 175 -11.15 -15.30 11.43
N VAL A 176 -10.46 -15.12 10.30
CA VAL A 176 -9.28 -14.24 10.12
C VAL A 176 -9.76 -12.81 9.87
#